data_AF-A0A2G2XMH9-F1
#
_entry.id   AF-A0A2G2XMH9-F1
#
_cell.length_a   1.000
_cell.length_b   1.000
_cell.length_c   1.000
_cell.angle_alpha   90.00
_cell.angle_beta   90.00
_cell.angle_gamma   90.00
#
_symmetry.space_group_name_H-M   'P 1'
#
loop_
_entity.id
_entity.type
_entity.pdbx_description
1 polymer ?
#
loop_
_entity_poly.entity_id
_entity_poly.type
_entity_poly.pdbx_seq_one_letter_code
_entity_poly.pdbx_strand_id
1 'polypeptide(L)'
;MYLHYLEQVRDEIEQLIDDNRDMAEMYLTEKKSRMELSCYGDQSLLGYKSTDGALSLSAPFSHVSSPSGSRRLEKSLSIARIRHESMRSLKSGAETQSIEELEMLLETYFVVIDSSLNKLTSLKEYIDDTEDFINIQLGSVGLIFTKGDLKEIKEEVAKYKIYLRYNQPIIKI
;
A
#
# COMPACT_ATOMS: atom_id res chain seq x y z
N MET A 1 -24.33 6.90 -0.86
CA MET A 1 -23.85 5.50 -0.90
C MET A 1 -22.41 5.42 -1.41
N TYR A 2 -22.09 5.90 -2.62
CA TYR A 2 -20.72 5.82 -3.16
C TYR A 2 -19.67 6.68 -2.44
N LEU A 3 -20.01 7.91 -2.02
CA LEU A 3 -19.10 8.75 -1.21
C LEU A 3 -18.71 8.08 0.11
N HIS A 4 -19.68 7.49 0.80
CA HIS A 4 -19.45 6.81 2.07
C HIS A 4 -18.56 5.57 1.94
N TYR A 5 -18.69 4.81 0.85
CA TYR A 5 -17.79 3.70 0.57
C TYR A 5 -16.35 4.18 0.34
N LEU A 6 -16.17 5.30 -0.36
CA LEU A 6 -14.84 5.88 -0.57
C LEU A 6 -14.21 6.44 0.71
N GLU A 7 -15.02 7.04 1.58
CA GLU A 7 -14.59 7.43 2.94
C GLU A 7 -14.10 6.21 3.73
N GLN A 8 -14.88 5.12 3.73
CA GLN A 8 -14.49 3.88 4.40
C GLN A 8 -13.18 3.31 3.84
N VAL A 9 -13.03 3.26 2.51
CA VAL A 9 -11.79 2.77 1.88
C VAL A 9 -10.60 3.67 2.23
N ARG A 10 -10.80 4.99 2.30
CA ARG A 10 -9.75 5.93 2.75
C ARG A 10 -9.31 5.61 4.19
N ASP A 11 -10.27 5.47 5.09
CA ASP A 11 -10.01 5.25 6.52
C ASP A 11 -9.34 3.89 6.78
N GLU A 12 -9.74 2.84 6.04
CA GLU A 12 -9.09 1.52 6.10
C GLU A 12 -7.63 1.57 5.62
N ILE A 13 -7.34 2.36 4.57
CA ILE A 13 -5.97 2.53 4.07
C ILE A 13 -5.11 3.35 5.03
N GLU A 14 -5.67 4.41 5.63
CA GLU A 14 -4.98 5.21 6.66
C GLU A 14 -4.57 4.34 7.85
N GLN A 15 -5.51 3.52 8.35
CA GLN A 15 -5.25 2.61 9.45
C GLN A 15 -4.14 1.59 9.12
N LEU A 16 -4.10 1.11 7.87
CA LEU A 16 -3.08 0.17 7.42
C LEU A 16 -1.68 0.81 7.28
N ILE A 17 -1.62 2.09 6.94
CA ILE A 17 -0.37 2.86 6.89
C ILE A 17 0.18 3.07 8.31
N ASP A 18 -0.70 3.27 9.31
CA ASP A 18 -0.29 3.53 10.70
C ASP A 18 0.25 2.29 11.45
N ASP A 19 -0.10 1.05 11.06
CA ASP A 19 0.35 -0.18 11.72
C ASP A 19 1.27 -1.07 10.85
N ASN A 20 2.58 -0.94 11.09
CA ASN A 20 3.62 -1.75 10.46
C ASN A 20 3.46 -3.26 10.67
N ARG A 21 2.72 -3.71 11.70
CA ARG A 21 2.43 -5.13 11.92
C ARG A 21 1.49 -5.66 10.85
N ASP A 22 0.37 -4.98 10.65
CA ASP A 22 -0.64 -5.37 9.67
C ASP A 22 -0.04 -5.28 8.26
N MET A 23 0.83 -4.29 8.03
CA MET A 23 1.61 -4.15 6.81
C MET A 23 2.56 -5.35 6.59
N ALA A 24 3.26 -5.80 7.64
CA ALA A 24 4.15 -6.95 7.57
C ALA A 24 3.39 -8.27 7.29
N GLU A 25 2.14 -8.40 7.73
CA GLU A 25 1.32 -9.59 7.48
C GLU A 25 0.96 -9.77 6.00
N MET A 26 0.97 -8.69 5.20
CA MET A 26 0.69 -8.73 3.77
C MET A 26 1.84 -9.30 2.92
N TYR A 27 3.03 -9.53 3.47
CA TYR A 27 4.14 -10.19 2.77
C TYR A 27 3.93 -11.71 2.68
N LEU A 28 2.89 -12.10 1.94
CA LEU A 28 2.44 -13.49 1.80
C LEU A 28 3.51 -14.41 1.22
N THR A 29 4.34 -13.91 0.29
CA THR A 29 5.43 -14.69 -0.32
C THR A 29 6.47 -15.13 0.71
N GLU A 30 6.84 -14.24 1.64
CA GLU A 30 7.77 -14.57 2.70
C GLU A 30 7.13 -15.49 3.74
N LYS A 31 5.87 -15.22 4.12
CA LYS A 31 5.09 -16.07 5.04
C LYS A 31 4.96 -17.49 4.51
N LYS A 32 4.72 -17.66 3.21
CA LYS A 32 4.67 -18.95 2.52
C LYS A 32 6.03 -19.65 2.53
N SER A 33 7.10 -18.95 2.17
CA SER A 33 8.47 -19.49 2.18
C SER A 33 8.90 -20.01 3.55
N ARG A 34 8.58 -19.26 4.62
CA ARG A 34 8.84 -19.67 6.01
C ARG A 34 8.11 -20.95 6.39
N MET A 35 6.86 -21.09 5.96
CA MET A 35 6.04 -22.28 6.19
C MET A 35 6.51 -23.48 5.37
N GLU A 36 6.94 -23.27 4.12
CA GLU A 36 7.52 -24.32 3.27
C GLU A 36 8.85 -24.84 3.83
N LEU A 37 9.70 -23.96 4.36
CA LEU A 37 10.95 -24.31 5.06
C LEU A 37 10.71 -25.10 6.35
N SER A 38 9.65 -24.79 7.12
CA SER A 38 9.34 -25.56 8.32
C SER A 38 8.81 -26.96 8.03
N CYS A 39 8.18 -27.19 6.88
CA CYS A 39 7.68 -28.50 6.46
C CYS A 39 8.79 -29.47 5.99
N TYR A 40 9.89 -28.95 5.45
CA TYR A 40 11.07 -29.76 5.08
C TYR A 40 12.06 -29.96 6.24
N GLY A 41 12.01 -29.11 7.26
CA GLY A 41 12.94 -29.12 8.40
C GLY A 41 12.73 -30.24 9.43
N ASP A 42 11.56 -30.89 9.46
CA ASP A 42 11.25 -31.89 10.49
C ASP A 42 11.73 -33.32 10.15
N GLN A 43 12.40 -33.51 9.00
CA GLN A 43 12.97 -34.82 8.60
C GLN A 43 14.36 -35.12 9.20
N SER A 44 14.96 -34.22 10.00
CA SER A 44 16.34 -34.42 10.50
C SER A 44 16.47 -35.12 11.87
N LEU A 45 15.39 -35.64 12.46
CA LEU A 45 15.44 -36.29 13.79
C LEU A 45 14.78 -37.68 13.80
N LEU A 46 15.21 -38.60 12.92
CA LEU A 46 14.89 -40.02 13.12
C LEU A 46 16.04 -40.95 12.72
N GLY A 47 16.69 -41.50 13.74
CA GLY A 47 16.98 -42.93 13.84
C GLY A 47 17.91 -43.57 12.81
N TYR A 48 19.17 -43.77 13.22
CA TYR A 48 19.80 -45.08 13.03
C TYR A 48 20.49 -45.50 14.33
N LYS A 49 19.72 -46.22 15.15
CA LYS A 49 20.21 -47.13 16.18
C LYS A 49 20.31 -48.54 15.56
N SER A 50 21.40 -49.23 15.87
CA SER A 50 21.67 -50.68 15.71
C SER A 50 21.99 -51.14 14.27
N THR A 51 23.09 -51.84 14.00
CA THR A 51 23.37 -53.22 14.46
C THR A 51 24.86 -53.57 14.65
N ASP A 52 25.11 -54.59 15.48
CA ASP A 52 26.36 -55.27 15.86
C ASP A 52 27.48 -55.44 14.80
N GLY A 53 28.73 -55.45 15.26
CA GLY A 53 29.86 -56.01 14.49
C GLY A 53 31.24 -55.72 15.10
N ALA A 54 31.89 -56.77 15.60
CA ALA A 54 33.14 -56.75 16.35
C ALA A 54 34.43 -56.62 15.50
N LEU A 55 35.45 -56.00 16.10
CA LEU A 55 36.91 -56.31 16.04
C LEU A 55 37.75 -56.19 14.74
N SER A 56 38.94 -55.59 14.95
CA SER A 56 40.28 -55.98 14.48
C SER A 56 40.97 -55.30 13.27
N LEU A 57 41.91 -54.41 13.62
CA LEU A 57 43.38 -54.46 13.41
C LEU A 57 43.97 -54.96 12.08
N SER A 58 44.66 -54.05 11.36
CA SER A 58 46.00 -54.32 10.75
C SER A 58 46.74 -53.02 10.36
N ALA A 59 47.93 -52.81 10.93
CA ALA A 59 48.96 -51.82 10.55
C ALA A 59 49.90 -52.41 9.45
N PRO A 60 50.94 -51.74 8.85
CA PRO A 60 52.01 -51.02 9.56
C PRO A 60 52.69 -49.81 8.83
N PHE A 61 53.59 -49.20 9.59
CA PHE A 61 54.41 -47.98 9.43
C PHE A 61 55.46 -47.97 8.31
N SER A 62 55.86 -46.77 7.89
CA SER A 62 57.27 -46.48 7.57
C SER A 62 57.65 -45.03 7.93
N HIS A 63 58.79 -44.89 8.59
CA HIS A 63 59.44 -43.61 8.93
C HIS A 63 60.85 -43.66 8.32
N VAL A 64 61.33 -42.59 7.66
CA VAL A 64 62.78 -42.31 7.56
C VAL A 64 63.08 -40.84 7.16
N SER A 65 63.76 -40.14 8.08
CA SER A 65 64.82 -39.10 8.03
C SER A 65 64.81 -37.85 7.10
N SER A 66 64.48 -36.69 7.69
CA SER A 66 65.15 -35.33 7.82
C SER A 66 66.03 -34.68 6.69
N PRO A 67 66.53 -33.41 6.84
CA PRO A 67 65.89 -32.08 6.73
C PRO A 67 66.68 -31.06 5.83
N SER A 68 66.06 -30.01 5.26
CA SER A 68 66.75 -28.74 4.87
C SER A 68 65.76 -27.70 4.36
N GLY A 69 65.87 -26.44 4.79
CA GLY A 69 65.14 -25.33 4.16
C GLY A 69 64.78 -24.17 5.10
N SER A 70 65.78 -23.35 5.40
CA SER A 70 65.71 -22.13 6.20
C SER A 70 64.63 -21.12 5.77
N ARG A 71 64.13 -20.39 6.78
CA ARG A 71 63.69 -18.97 6.80
C ARG A 71 62.18 -18.65 6.75
N ARG A 72 61.73 -18.16 7.91
CA ARG A 72 61.24 -16.79 8.17
C ARG A 72 59.78 -16.74 8.64
N LEU A 73 59.65 -16.60 9.95
CA LEU A 73 58.40 -16.40 10.68
C LEU A 73 58.23 -14.88 10.83
N GLU A 74 57.41 -14.27 9.98
CA GLU A 74 56.96 -12.89 10.17
C GLU A 74 55.72 -12.90 11.07
N LYS A 75 55.80 -12.05 12.09
CA LYS A 75 54.82 -11.83 13.13
C LYS A 75 53.76 -10.87 12.61
N SER A 76 52.49 -11.25 12.72
CA SER A 76 51.39 -10.28 12.86
C SER A 76 50.37 -10.83 13.85
N LEU A 77 50.46 -10.31 15.07
CA LEU A 77 49.47 -10.45 16.12
C LEU A 77 48.26 -9.55 15.83
N SER A 78 47.09 -10.05 16.21
CA SER A 78 45.89 -9.31 16.60
C SER A 78 45.05 -8.65 15.49
N ILE A 79 44.03 -9.38 15.03
CA ILE A 79 42.72 -8.75 14.81
C ILE A 79 41.74 -9.46 15.74
N ALA A 80 41.06 -8.63 16.51
CA ALA A 80 40.18 -8.96 17.60
C ALA A 80 39.23 -10.13 17.28
N ARG A 81 38.86 -10.89 18.32
CA ARG A 81 37.61 -11.66 18.34
C ARG A 81 36.46 -10.69 18.06
N ILE A 82 36.12 -10.49 16.79
CA ILE A 82 34.80 -10.01 16.41
C ILE A 82 33.88 -11.16 16.78
N ARG A 83 33.25 -11.01 17.94
CA ARG A 83 32.15 -11.86 18.36
C ARG A 83 31.14 -11.86 17.23
N HIS A 84 30.77 -13.08 16.87
CA HIS A 84 29.83 -13.43 15.84
C HIS A 84 28.43 -12.91 16.21
N GLU A 85 28.16 -11.64 15.91
CA GLU A 85 26.85 -10.98 15.94
C GLU A 85 26.65 -10.33 14.56
N SER A 86 26.75 -11.11 13.47
CA SER A 86 26.44 -10.59 12.13
C SER A 86 26.04 -11.71 11.17
N MET A 87 24.94 -12.38 11.50
CA MET A 87 24.10 -13.11 10.53
C MET A 87 22.60 -12.84 10.77
N ARG A 88 22.25 -12.01 11.76
CA ARG A 88 20.86 -11.63 12.04
C ARG A 88 20.44 -10.31 11.38
N SER A 89 21.40 -9.52 10.88
CA SER A 89 21.17 -8.15 10.39
C SER A 89 20.85 -8.03 8.89
N LEU A 90 21.02 -9.08 8.08
CA LEU A 90 20.70 -9.05 6.64
C LEU A 90 19.21 -9.31 6.35
N LYS A 91 18.53 -10.07 7.23
CA LYS A 91 17.08 -10.34 7.10
C LYS A 91 16.23 -9.13 7.49
N SER A 92 16.57 -8.46 8.59
CA SER A 92 15.83 -7.29 9.05
C SER A 92 15.90 -6.13 8.06
N GLY A 93 17.05 -5.92 7.39
CA GLY A 93 17.18 -4.85 6.39
C GLY A 93 16.33 -5.06 5.14
N ALA A 94 16.17 -6.31 4.70
CA ALA A 94 15.30 -6.65 3.57
C ALA A 94 13.81 -6.54 3.95
N GLU A 95 13.43 -6.98 5.16
CA GLU A 95 12.07 -6.83 5.69
C GLU A 95 11.70 -5.34 5.81
N THR A 96 12.57 -4.49 6.37
CA THR A 96 12.31 -3.05 6.51
C THR A 96 12.23 -2.32 5.16
N GLN A 97 13.09 -2.69 4.21
CA GLN A 97 13.08 -2.09 2.88
C GLN A 97 11.83 -2.50 2.09
N SER A 98 11.38 -3.74 2.28
CA SER A 98 10.12 -4.18 1.70
C SER A 98 8.94 -3.38 2.26
N ILE A 99 8.86 -3.20 3.59
CA ILE A 99 7.80 -2.43 4.27
C ILE A 99 7.80 -0.98 3.77
N GLU A 100 8.96 -0.34 3.66
CA GLU A 100 9.10 1.03 3.15
C GLU A 100 8.59 1.18 1.70
N GLU A 101 8.85 0.21 0.82
CA GLU A 101 8.31 0.20 -0.55
C GLU A 101 6.77 0.12 -0.58
N LEU A 102 6.18 -0.65 0.33
CA LEU A 102 4.73 -0.79 0.46
C LEU A 102 4.09 0.44 1.10
N GLU A 103 4.74 1.05 2.09
CA GLU A 103 4.34 2.32 2.69
C GLU A 103 4.27 3.41 1.61
N MET A 104 5.32 3.62 0.81
CA MET A 104 5.32 4.60 -0.29
C MET A 104 4.18 4.36 -1.29
N LEU A 105 3.89 3.09 -1.61
CA LEU A 105 2.80 2.73 -2.51
C LEU A 105 1.44 3.07 -1.90
N LEU A 106 1.21 2.68 -0.64
CA LEU A 106 -0.03 2.95 0.08
C LEU A 106 -0.25 4.45 0.28
N GLU A 107 0.79 5.21 0.65
CA GLU A 107 0.74 6.69 0.73
C GLU A 107 0.33 7.31 -0.60
N THR A 108 0.90 6.84 -1.70
CA THR A 108 0.55 7.33 -3.05
C THR A 108 -0.93 7.09 -3.35
N TYR A 109 -1.44 5.89 -3.07
CA TYR A 109 -2.86 5.59 -3.25
C TYR A 109 -3.76 6.39 -2.30
N PHE A 110 -3.35 6.58 -1.04
CA PHE A 110 -4.07 7.38 -0.06
C PHE A 110 -4.27 8.81 -0.56
N VAL A 111 -3.19 9.46 -1.03
CA VAL A 111 -3.25 10.82 -1.59
C VAL A 111 -4.17 10.90 -2.80
N VAL A 112 -4.15 9.88 -3.67
CA VAL A 112 -5.04 9.84 -4.85
C VAL A 112 -6.51 9.68 -4.44
N ILE A 113 -6.79 8.80 -3.47
CA ILE A 113 -8.14 8.57 -2.95
C ILE A 113 -8.67 9.83 -2.29
N ASP A 114 -7.89 10.46 -1.41
CA ASP A 114 -8.27 11.69 -0.73
C ASP A 114 -8.51 12.85 -1.72
N SER A 115 -7.65 13.01 -2.73
CA SER A 115 -7.87 13.99 -3.80
C SER A 115 -9.17 13.73 -4.57
N SER A 116 -9.49 12.46 -4.83
CA SER A 116 -10.71 12.07 -5.54
C SER A 116 -11.94 12.31 -4.69
N LEU A 117 -11.87 12.00 -3.40
CA LEU A 117 -12.93 12.25 -2.42
C LEU A 117 -13.21 13.75 -2.30
N ASN A 118 -12.18 14.58 -2.16
CA ASN A 118 -12.32 16.04 -2.12
C ASN A 118 -13.03 16.59 -3.37
N LYS A 119 -12.66 16.12 -4.57
CA LYS A 119 -13.35 16.52 -5.82
C LYS A 119 -14.82 16.10 -5.85
N LEU A 120 -15.13 14.89 -5.40
CA LEU A 120 -16.51 14.40 -5.37
C LEU A 120 -17.36 15.15 -4.34
N THR A 121 -16.79 15.48 -3.18
CA THR A 121 -17.45 16.29 -2.15
C THR A 121 -17.75 17.70 -2.68
N SER A 122 -16.79 18.38 -3.31
CA SER A 122 -17.03 19.68 -3.93
C SER A 122 -18.08 19.63 -5.04
N LEU A 123 -18.09 18.55 -5.85
CA LEU A 123 -19.09 18.38 -6.90
C LEU A 123 -20.49 18.19 -6.31
N LYS A 124 -20.60 17.45 -5.21
CA LYS A 124 -21.86 17.26 -4.50
C LYS A 124 -22.38 18.60 -3.96
N GLU A 125 -21.55 19.38 -3.31
CA GLU A 125 -21.92 20.73 -2.82
C GLU A 125 -22.38 21.63 -3.97
N TYR A 126 -21.69 21.62 -5.11
CA TYR A 126 -22.12 22.39 -6.28
C TYR A 126 -23.51 21.97 -6.82
N ILE A 127 -23.83 20.68 -6.78
CA ILE A 127 -25.15 20.17 -7.15
C ILE A 127 -26.18 20.66 -6.13
N ASP A 128 -25.91 20.49 -4.84
CA ASP A 128 -26.80 20.92 -3.75
C ASP A 128 -27.09 22.44 -3.86
N ASP A 129 -26.06 23.27 -4.08
CA ASP A 129 -26.19 24.72 -4.31
C ASP A 129 -27.03 25.06 -5.56
N THR A 130 -26.89 24.27 -6.62
CA THR A 130 -27.64 24.45 -7.87
C THR A 130 -29.11 24.06 -7.69
N GLU A 131 -29.37 22.98 -6.96
CA GLU A 131 -30.74 22.55 -6.60
C GLU A 131 -31.41 23.63 -5.76
N ASP A 132 -30.72 24.18 -4.75
CA ASP A 132 -31.23 25.28 -3.94
C ASP A 132 -31.50 26.54 -4.76
N PHE A 133 -30.62 26.90 -5.69
CA PHE A 133 -30.86 28.02 -6.62
C PHE A 133 -32.12 27.81 -7.45
N ILE A 134 -32.30 26.61 -8.02
CA ILE A 134 -33.50 26.27 -8.80
C ILE A 134 -34.75 26.32 -7.91
N ASN A 135 -34.69 25.77 -6.70
CA ASN A 135 -35.79 25.77 -5.76
C ASN A 135 -36.23 27.18 -5.37
N ILE A 136 -35.28 28.10 -5.16
CA ILE A 136 -35.57 29.52 -4.92
C ILE A 136 -36.26 30.17 -6.13
N GLN A 137 -35.78 29.90 -7.34
CA GLN A 137 -36.36 30.46 -8.57
C GLN A 137 -37.76 29.91 -8.87
N LEU A 138 -37.98 28.61 -8.65
CA LEU A 138 -39.30 28.01 -8.79
C LEU A 138 -40.26 28.53 -7.73
N GLY A 139 -39.79 28.69 -6.49
CA GLY A 139 -40.56 29.26 -5.39
C GLY A 139 -41.00 30.70 -5.67
N SER A 140 -40.11 31.53 -6.21
CA SER A 140 -40.42 32.92 -6.58
C SER A 140 -41.46 32.98 -7.70
N VAL A 141 -41.31 32.15 -8.75
CA VAL A 141 -42.28 32.04 -9.84
C VAL A 141 -43.64 31.55 -9.34
N GLY A 142 -43.67 30.50 -8.51
CA GLY A 142 -44.90 30.01 -7.89
C GLY A 142 -45.59 31.07 -7.02
N LEU A 143 -44.83 31.89 -6.30
CA LEU A 143 -45.35 33.04 -5.55
C LEU A 143 -45.96 34.10 -6.47
N ILE A 144 -45.34 34.40 -7.61
CA ILE A 144 -45.90 35.34 -8.60
C ILE A 144 -47.20 34.79 -9.20
N PHE A 145 -47.30 33.49 -9.49
CA PHE A 145 -48.54 32.91 -10.00
C PHE A 145 -49.68 32.84 -8.97
N THR A 146 -49.34 32.73 -7.68
CA THR A 146 -50.32 32.60 -6.59
C THR A 146 -50.70 33.94 -5.95
N LYS A 147 -49.80 34.93 -5.96
CA LYS A 147 -50.00 36.25 -5.33
C LYS A 147 -49.89 37.44 -6.30
N GLY A 148 -49.30 37.25 -7.48
CA GLY A 148 -49.01 38.31 -8.43
C GLY A 148 -50.24 38.75 -9.21
N ASP A 149 -50.38 40.05 -9.37
CA ASP A 149 -51.45 40.67 -10.14
C ASP A 149 -51.29 40.26 -11.62
N LEU A 150 -52.38 39.98 -12.34
CA LEU A 150 -52.32 39.40 -13.70
C LEU A 150 -51.47 40.24 -14.69
N LYS A 151 -51.31 41.53 -14.39
CA LYS A 151 -50.50 42.50 -15.11
C LYS A 151 -48.99 42.24 -14.94
N GLU A 152 -48.56 41.90 -13.74
CA GLU A 152 -47.17 41.57 -13.40
C GLU A 152 -46.75 40.23 -14.05
N ILE A 153 -47.65 39.24 -14.00
CA ILE A 153 -47.46 37.94 -14.70
C ILE A 153 -47.30 38.16 -16.21
N LYS A 154 -48.11 39.04 -16.82
CA LYS A 154 -48.03 39.34 -18.25
C LYS A 154 -46.73 40.02 -18.65
N GLU A 155 -46.19 40.88 -17.79
CA GLU A 155 -44.93 41.59 -18.03
C GLU A 155 -43.73 40.65 -17.97
N GLU A 156 -43.69 39.75 -16.99
CA GLU A 156 -42.60 38.77 -16.86
C GLU A 156 -42.61 37.74 -18.00
N VAL A 157 -43.80 37.30 -18.43
CA VAL A 157 -43.96 36.45 -19.62
C VAL A 157 -43.49 37.17 -20.90
N ALA A 158 -43.69 38.49 -21.00
CA ALA A 158 -43.21 39.28 -22.13
C ALA A 158 -41.68 39.32 -22.18
N LYS A 159 -41.00 39.48 -21.02
CA LYS A 159 -39.52 39.44 -20.93
C LYS A 159 -38.95 38.10 -21.40
N TYR A 160 -39.53 36.98 -20.95
CA TYR A 160 -39.08 35.64 -21.35
C TYR A 160 -39.25 35.37 -22.85
N LYS A 161 -40.35 35.84 -23.46
CA LYS A 161 -40.57 35.76 -24.92
C LYS A 161 -39.54 36.57 -25.71
N ILE A 162 -39.13 37.72 -25.20
CA ILE A 162 -38.09 38.54 -25.83
C ILE A 162 -36.74 37.80 -25.76
N TYR A 163 -36.36 37.28 -24.58
CA TYR A 163 -35.11 36.54 -24.41
C TYR A 163 -34.99 35.34 -25.37
N LEU A 164 -36.04 34.52 -25.48
CA LEU A 164 -36.06 33.37 -26.40
C LEU A 164 -36.01 33.77 -27.88
N ARG A 165 -36.45 34.98 -28.24
CA ARG A 165 -36.34 35.50 -29.61
C ARG A 165 -34.92 35.96 -29.94
N TYR A 166 -34.20 36.49 -28.96
CA TYR A 166 -32.82 36.95 -29.13
C TYR A 166 -31.79 35.82 -29.07
N ASN A 167 -32.11 34.71 -28.40
CA ASN A 167 -31.17 33.61 -28.21
C ASN A 167 -31.39 32.42 -29.18
N GLN A 168 -32.02 32.64 -30.33
CA GLN A 168 -32.08 31.64 -31.39
C GLN A 168 -30.71 31.56 -32.11
N PRO A 169 -30.13 30.37 -32.32
CA PRO A 169 -28.93 30.24 -33.14
C PRO A 169 -29.26 30.69 -34.56
N ILE A 170 -28.59 31.75 -35.03
CA ILE A 170 -28.68 32.21 -36.41
C ILE A 170 -28.03 31.15 -37.30
N ILE A 171 -28.83 30.23 -37.85
CA ILE A 171 -28.39 29.38 -38.95
C ILE A 171 -28.22 30.32 -40.16
N LYS A 172 -27.00 30.81 -40.37
CA LYS A 172 -26.62 31.45 -41.63
C LYS A 172 -26.44 30.33 -42.66
N ILE A 173 -27.41 30.19 -43.56
CA ILE A 173 -27.29 29.43 -44.81
C ILE A 173 -26.59 30.31 -45.84
#